data_AF-A0A2G2QN97-F1
#
_entry.id   AF-A0A2G2QN97-F1
#
_cell.length_a   1.000
_cell.length_b   1.000
_cell.length_c   1.000
_cell.angle_alpha   90.00
_cell.angle_beta   90.00
_cell.angle_gamma   90.00
#
_symmetry.space_group_name_H-M   'P 1'
#
loop_
_entity.id
_entity.type
_entity.pdbx_description
1 polymer ?
#
loop_
_entity_poly.entity_id
_entity_poly.type
_entity_poly.pdbx_seq_one_letter_code
_entity_poly.pdbx_strand_id
1 'polypeptide(L)'
;MQRVIEGFHLDRFQEWVAELECGHELQMKHNPPYMECRWIGTGKGRQEHIGDSVECVDCDMPKIPDGMTLVETTRVYQRSDMPSEWQTGFSTEPGVWARVVVKEGMLQFVIEPGVPASRGFLLDKGFAGVMAPDLTHSLSPAMGDVQFYIEYYSA
;
A
#
# COMPACT_ATOMS: atom_id res chain seq x y z
N MET A 1 7.39 7.02 4.53
CA MET A 1 8.83 7.38 4.76
C MET A 1 9.29 8.39 3.71
N GLN A 2 10.27 9.25 4.00
CA GLN A 2 10.82 10.19 3.00
C GLN A 2 11.80 9.49 2.04
N ARG A 3 11.69 9.78 0.74
CA ARG A 3 12.49 9.20 -0.34
C ARG A 3 12.80 10.22 -1.41
N VAL A 4 14.02 10.15 -1.95
CA VAL A 4 14.48 11.06 -3.00
C VAL A 4 13.84 10.72 -4.35
N ILE A 5 13.42 11.75 -5.09
CA ILE A 5 12.98 11.63 -6.48
C ILE A 5 14.21 11.50 -7.39
N GLU A 6 14.29 10.41 -8.15
CA GLU A 6 15.36 10.17 -9.13
C GLU A 6 14.94 10.53 -10.57
N GLY A 7 13.64 10.47 -10.86
CA GLY A 7 13.14 10.68 -12.21
C GLY A 7 11.63 10.85 -12.29
N PHE A 8 11.14 11.04 -13.52
CA PHE A 8 9.72 11.10 -13.81
C PHE A 8 9.40 10.44 -15.14
N HIS A 9 8.27 9.75 -15.21
CA HIS A 9 7.71 9.26 -16.47
C HIS A 9 6.18 9.50 -16.51
N LEU A 10 5.59 9.26 -17.68
CA LEU A 10 4.14 9.22 -17.86
C LEU A 10 3.69 7.77 -17.82
N ASP A 11 2.68 7.49 -17.01
CA ASP A 11 2.07 6.17 -16.98
C ASP A 11 1.15 5.94 -18.20
N ARG A 12 0.47 4.79 -18.20
CA ARG A 12 -0.49 4.42 -19.25
C ARG A 12 -1.69 5.37 -19.37
N PHE A 13 -1.99 6.14 -18.33
CA PHE A 13 -3.07 7.12 -18.29
C PHE A 13 -2.59 8.54 -18.62
N GLN A 14 -1.32 8.70 -18.98
CA GLN A 14 -0.69 10.00 -19.22
C GLN A 14 -0.69 10.89 -17.98
N GLU A 15 -0.60 10.27 -16.80
CA GLU A 15 -0.38 10.96 -15.53
C GLU A 15 1.11 10.90 -15.16
N TRP A 16 1.62 11.98 -14.54
CA TRP A 16 3.02 12.04 -14.13
C TRP A 16 3.26 11.19 -12.91
N VAL A 17 4.32 10.38 -12.97
CA VAL A 17 4.78 9.53 -11.88
C VAL A 17 6.22 9.90 -11.56
N ALA A 18 6.53 10.10 -10.28
CA ALA A 18 7.87 10.24 -9.78
C ALA A 18 8.46 8.86 -9.48
N GLU A 19 9.66 8.60 -10.01
CA GLU A 19 10.48 7.43 -9.69
C GLU A 19 11.30 7.78 -8.45
N LEU A 20 11.20 6.96 -7.40
CA LEU A 20 11.87 7.21 -6.12
C LEU A 20 13.07 6.27 -5.94
N GLU A 21 14.07 6.71 -5.18
CA GLU A 21 15.30 5.94 -4.88
C GLU A 21 15.03 4.57 -4.20
N CYS A 22 13.86 4.39 -3.59
CA CYS A 22 13.45 3.12 -3.01
C CYS A 22 12.94 2.12 -4.04
N GLY A 23 12.85 2.50 -5.32
CA GLY A 23 12.26 1.72 -6.40
C GLY A 23 10.74 1.78 -6.48
N HIS A 24 10.06 2.50 -5.58
CA HIS A 24 8.62 2.75 -5.68
C HIS A 24 8.33 3.97 -6.54
N GLU A 25 7.08 4.04 -6.99
CA GLU A 25 6.55 5.09 -7.85
C GLU A 25 5.51 5.90 -7.07
N LEU A 26 5.52 7.23 -7.25
CA LEU A 26 4.54 8.12 -6.65
C LEU A 26 3.83 8.91 -7.74
N GLN A 27 2.52 8.76 -7.85
CA GLN A 27 1.73 9.58 -8.76
C GLN A 27 1.75 11.05 -8.31
N MET A 28 2.18 11.93 -9.21
CA MET A 28 2.33 13.36 -8.96
C MET A 28 1.23 14.15 -9.66
N LYS A 29 0.42 14.85 -8.87
CA LYS A 29 -0.66 15.71 -9.38
C LYS A 29 -0.86 16.94 -8.51
N HIS A 30 -1.35 18.02 -9.13
CA HIS A 30 -1.84 19.15 -8.35
C HIS A 30 -3.30 18.91 -7.95
N ASN A 31 -3.51 18.44 -6.73
CA ASN A 31 -4.84 18.17 -6.16
C ASN A 31 -4.92 18.60 -4.69
N PRO A 32 -4.98 19.91 -4.38
CA PRO A 32 -5.14 20.40 -3.02
C PRO A 32 -6.46 19.90 -2.39
N PRO A 33 -6.51 19.64 -1.07
CA PRO A 33 -5.43 19.82 -0.09
C PRO A 33 -4.42 18.65 -0.04
N TYR A 34 -4.62 17.61 -0.85
CA TYR A 34 -3.89 16.35 -0.74
C TYR A 34 -2.49 16.38 -1.36
N MET A 35 -2.30 17.17 -2.43
CA MET A 35 -0.99 17.28 -3.10
C MET A 35 -0.84 18.62 -3.83
N GLU A 36 0.18 19.40 -3.50
CA GLU A 36 0.40 20.74 -4.06
C GLU A 36 1.51 20.79 -5.13
N CYS A 37 1.48 19.89 -6.12
CA CYS A 37 2.50 19.82 -7.17
C CYS A 37 2.22 20.73 -8.38
N ARG A 38 2.12 22.06 -8.22
CA ARG A 38 1.84 22.99 -9.35
C ARG A 38 2.87 22.93 -10.48
N TRP A 39 4.10 22.57 -10.16
CA TRP A 39 5.24 22.52 -11.07
C TRP A 39 5.25 21.28 -11.98
N ILE A 40 4.51 20.22 -11.64
CA ILE A 40 4.59 18.91 -12.30
C ILE A 40 4.25 18.97 -13.80
N GLY A 41 3.39 19.91 -14.19
CA GLY A 41 2.95 20.08 -15.57
C GLY A 41 4.03 20.55 -16.54
N THR A 42 5.17 21.04 -16.05
CA THR A 42 6.26 21.59 -16.90
C THR A 42 7.53 20.76 -16.78
N GLY A 43 8.25 20.58 -17.91
CA GLY A 43 9.53 19.87 -17.91
C GLY A 43 10.59 20.54 -17.04
N LYS A 44 10.62 21.88 -17.04
CA LYS A 44 11.50 22.67 -16.17
C LYS A 44 11.20 22.41 -14.68
N GLY A 45 9.92 22.47 -14.28
CA GLY A 45 9.53 22.21 -12.90
C GLY A 45 9.94 20.80 -12.46
N ARG A 46 9.70 19.78 -13.29
CA ARG A 46 10.17 18.41 -12.98
C ARG A 46 11.68 18.35 -12.77
N GLN A 47 12.45 18.97 -13.66
CA GLN A 47 13.91 18.97 -13.55
C GLN A 47 14.42 19.68 -12.30
N GLU A 48 13.76 20.74 -11.85
CA GLU A 48 14.10 21.47 -10.61
C GLU A 48 13.80 20.66 -9.34
N HIS A 49 12.89 19.68 -9.43
CA HIS A 49 12.45 18.86 -8.29
C HIS A 49 13.06 17.44 -8.28
N ILE A 50 13.95 17.09 -9.22
CA ILE A 50 14.79 15.89 -9.10
C ILE A 50 15.78 16.12 -7.94
N GLY A 51 15.88 15.15 -7.02
CA GLY A 51 16.69 15.26 -5.80
C GLY A 51 15.90 15.68 -4.55
N ASP A 52 14.65 16.14 -4.70
CA ASP A 52 13.78 16.45 -3.57
C ASP A 52 13.33 15.18 -2.84
N SER A 53 13.11 15.30 -1.54
CA SER A 53 12.53 14.23 -0.71
C SER A 53 11.01 14.34 -0.65
N VAL A 54 10.32 13.23 -0.92
CA VAL A 54 8.86 13.12 -0.83
C VAL A 54 8.45 11.91 -0.01
N GLU A 55 7.20 11.94 0.49
CA GLU A 55 6.65 10.86 1.28
C GLU A 55 6.22 9.67 0.41
N CYS A 56 6.95 8.56 0.53
CA CYS A 56 6.59 7.27 -0.06
C CYS A 56 5.68 6.49 0.91
N VAL A 57 4.43 6.29 0.50
CA VAL A 57 3.40 5.53 1.22
C VAL A 57 3.75 4.05 1.29
N ASP A 58 4.17 3.46 0.18
CA ASP A 58 4.46 2.03 0.08
C ASP A 58 5.62 1.60 1.00
N CYS A 59 6.57 2.50 1.26
CA CYS A 59 7.63 2.27 2.24
C CYS A 59 7.14 2.17 3.69
N ASP A 60 5.93 2.62 4.01
CA ASP A 60 5.34 2.50 5.35
C ASP A 60 4.65 1.14 5.56
N MET A 61 4.55 0.30 4.52
CA MET A 61 4.08 -1.08 4.65
C MET A 61 5.03 -1.86 5.57
N PRO A 62 4.52 -2.53 6.63
CA PRO A 62 5.33 -3.39 7.46
C PRO A 62 6.01 -4.49 6.65
N LYS A 63 7.13 -5.00 7.17
CA LYS A 63 7.82 -6.16 6.58
C LYS A 63 7.78 -7.30 7.57
N ILE A 64 7.40 -8.48 7.10
CA ILE A 64 7.50 -9.70 7.89
C ILE A 64 8.99 -9.90 8.25
N PRO A 65 9.34 -10.06 9.53
CA PRO A 65 10.72 -10.28 9.95
C PRO A 65 11.31 -11.57 9.37
N ASP A 66 12.63 -11.59 9.21
CA ASP A 66 13.35 -12.81 8.88
C ASP A 66 13.16 -13.88 9.96
N GLY A 67 13.18 -15.16 9.55
CA GLY A 67 13.01 -16.30 10.46
C GLY A 67 11.56 -16.68 10.76
N MET A 68 10.58 -15.91 10.28
CA MET A 68 9.17 -16.27 10.34
C MET A 68 8.85 -17.41 9.35
N THR A 69 8.03 -18.37 9.78
CA THR A 69 7.59 -19.52 8.97
C THR A 69 6.11 -19.41 8.66
N LEU A 70 5.73 -19.74 7.43
CA LEU A 70 4.33 -19.84 7.01
C LEU A 70 3.66 -20.99 7.77
N VAL A 71 2.63 -20.68 8.57
CA VAL A 71 1.88 -21.68 9.36
C VAL A 71 0.54 -22.01 8.74
N GLU A 72 -0.10 -21.04 8.09
CA GLU A 72 -1.42 -21.21 7.51
C GLU A 72 -1.57 -20.37 6.25
N THR A 73 -2.33 -20.90 5.30
CA THR A 73 -2.83 -20.15 4.15
C THR A 73 -4.33 -20.37 4.07
N THR A 74 -5.08 -19.28 4.06
CA THR A 74 -6.54 -19.35 3.96
C THR A 74 -6.98 -19.78 2.56
N ARG A 75 -8.26 -20.12 2.45
CA ARG A 75 -8.92 -20.20 1.14
C ARG A 75 -8.89 -18.85 0.42
N VAL A 76 -9.09 -18.86 -0.89
CA VAL A 76 -9.32 -17.61 -1.63
C VAL A 76 -10.68 -17.04 -1.25
N TYR A 77 -10.68 -15.77 -0.84
CA TYR A 77 -11.85 -14.93 -0.67
C TYR A 77 -12.15 -14.16 -1.94
N GLN A 78 -13.42 -13.96 -2.18
CA GLN A 78 -13.99 -13.09 -3.19
C GLN A 78 -14.75 -11.94 -2.53
N ARG A 79 -15.23 -10.99 -3.33
CA ARG A 79 -16.04 -9.87 -2.82
C ARG A 79 -17.27 -10.34 -2.04
N SER A 80 -17.94 -11.39 -2.50
CA SER A 80 -19.23 -11.85 -1.96
C SER A 80 -19.13 -12.62 -0.65
N ASP A 81 -17.97 -13.19 -0.33
CA ASP A 81 -17.75 -14.04 0.84
C ASP A 81 -16.62 -13.53 1.74
N MET A 82 -16.22 -12.28 1.54
CA MET A 82 -15.35 -11.55 2.45
C MET A 82 -16.13 -11.20 3.74
N PRO A 83 -15.62 -11.57 4.92
CA PRO A 83 -16.23 -11.21 6.20
C PRO A 83 -16.38 -9.69 6.34
N SER A 84 -17.57 -9.23 6.74
CA SER A 84 -17.82 -7.79 6.94
C SER A 84 -17.03 -7.21 8.09
N GLU A 85 -16.65 -8.04 9.07
CA GLU A 85 -15.87 -7.66 10.25
C GLU A 85 -14.48 -7.15 9.88
N TRP A 86 -13.93 -7.61 8.75
CA TRP A 86 -12.64 -7.13 8.25
C TRP A 86 -12.68 -5.67 7.78
N GLN A 87 -13.86 -5.13 7.48
CA GLN A 87 -14.00 -3.75 7.03
C GLN A 87 -13.97 -2.75 8.20
N THR A 88 -14.19 -3.22 9.43
CA THR A 88 -14.32 -2.37 10.62
C THR A 88 -13.09 -2.37 11.53
N GLY A 89 -12.02 -3.07 11.13
CA GLY A 89 -10.80 -3.20 11.91
C GLY A 89 -10.69 -4.55 12.61
N PHE A 90 -9.56 -5.22 12.43
CA PHE A 90 -9.19 -6.46 13.10
C PHE A 90 -7.67 -6.57 13.25
N SER A 91 -7.20 -7.39 14.18
CA SER A 91 -5.78 -7.70 14.37
C SER A 91 -5.53 -9.19 14.20
N THR A 92 -4.29 -9.55 13.95
CA THR A 92 -3.82 -10.93 14.06
C THR A 92 -3.69 -11.33 15.54
N GLU A 93 -3.47 -12.62 15.79
CA GLU A 93 -3.09 -13.09 17.12
C GLU A 93 -1.72 -12.52 17.53
N PRO A 94 -1.45 -12.33 18.84
CA PRO A 94 -0.16 -11.83 19.31
C PRO A 94 1.02 -12.64 18.76
N GLY A 95 2.00 -11.97 18.17
CA GLY A 95 3.17 -12.59 17.56
C GLY A 95 2.94 -13.24 16.19
N VAL A 96 1.70 -13.27 15.69
CA VAL A 96 1.38 -13.77 14.35
C VAL A 96 1.39 -12.61 13.36
N TRP A 97 2.22 -12.74 12.34
CA TRP A 97 2.23 -11.85 11.18
C TRP A 97 1.31 -12.39 10.11
N ALA A 98 0.80 -11.53 9.25
CA ALA A 98 0.06 -12.00 8.08
C ALA A 98 0.38 -11.20 6.83
N ARG A 99 0.21 -11.84 5.67
CA ARG A 99 0.37 -11.25 4.36
C ARG A 99 -0.89 -11.44 3.54
N VAL A 100 -1.45 -10.34 3.06
CA VAL A 100 -2.65 -10.31 2.23
C VAL A 100 -2.21 -10.28 0.76
N VAL A 101 -2.50 -11.36 0.02
CA VAL A 101 -2.06 -11.53 -1.36
C VAL A 101 -3.26 -11.48 -2.30
N VAL A 102 -3.29 -10.46 -3.17
CA VAL A 102 -4.32 -10.33 -4.20
C VAL A 102 -3.93 -11.16 -5.43
N LYS A 103 -4.85 -11.97 -5.91
CA LYS A 103 -4.72 -12.72 -7.16
C LYS A 103 -5.25 -11.93 -8.35
N GLU A 104 -6.41 -11.30 -8.17
CA GLU A 104 -7.13 -10.55 -9.18
C GLU A 104 -7.89 -9.39 -8.54
N GLY A 105 -8.03 -8.29 -9.28
CA GLY A 105 -8.72 -7.09 -8.79
C GLY A 105 -7.86 -6.25 -7.85
N MET A 106 -8.53 -5.47 -7.01
CA MET A 106 -7.89 -4.54 -6.08
C MET A 106 -8.57 -4.58 -4.71
N LEU A 107 -7.77 -4.47 -3.66
CA LEU A 107 -8.22 -4.47 -2.27
C LEU A 107 -7.70 -3.22 -1.56
N GLN A 108 -8.59 -2.47 -0.93
CA GLN A 108 -8.19 -1.41 0.00
C GLN A 108 -7.73 -2.06 1.30
N PHE A 109 -6.53 -1.70 1.73
CA PHE A 109 -5.92 -2.14 2.97
C PHE A 109 -5.56 -0.91 3.79
N VAL A 110 -6.05 -0.83 5.01
CA VAL A 110 -5.73 0.27 5.91
C VAL A 110 -5.08 -0.27 7.15
N ILE A 111 -3.94 0.32 7.53
CA ILE A 111 -3.34 0.15 8.84
C ILE A 111 -3.84 1.31 9.69
N GLU A 112 -4.64 1.00 10.69
CA GLU A 112 -5.13 1.98 11.65
C GLU A 112 -4.10 2.15 12.76
N PRO A 113 -3.71 3.39 13.10
CA PRO A 113 -2.63 3.61 14.02
C PRO A 113 -3.13 3.51 15.45
N GLY A 114 -2.22 3.24 16.37
CA GLY A 114 -2.30 3.73 17.74
C GLY A 114 -1.80 5.19 17.87
N VAL A 115 -2.23 6.12 16.97
CA VAL A 115 -1.75 7.53 16.79
C VAL A 115 -0.44 7.64 15.94
N PRO A 116 -0.25 8.56 14.95
CA PRO A 116 -1.02 9.78 14.65
C PRO A 116 -1.93 9.80 13.40
N ALA A 117 -1.80 8.91 12.42
CA ALA A 117 -2.72 8.84 11.25
C ALA A 117 -2.73 7.45 10.62
N SER A 118 -3.88 7.02 10.10
CA SER A 118 -4.01 5.75 9.38
C SER A 118 -3.28 5.79 8.05
N ARG A 119 -2.82 4.62 7.63
CA ARG A 119 -2.13 4.44 6.35
C ARG A 119 -2.94 3.54 5.45
N GLY A 120 -3.45 4.11 4.37
CA GLY A 120 -4.19 3.39 3.35
C GLY A 120 -3.28 2.95 2.20
N PHE A 121 -3.52 1.76 1.71
CA PHE A 121 -2.83 1.14 0.59
C PHE A 121 -3.87 0.53 -0.36
N LEU A 122 -3.52 0.48 -1.65
CA LEU A 122 -4.28 -0.26 -2.65
C LEU A 122 -3.47 -1.48 -3.05
N LEU A 123 -3.93 -2.65 -2.64
CA LEU A 123 -3.28 -3.92 -2.96
C LEU A 123 -3.76 -4.42 -4.32
N ASP A 124 -2.83 -5.02 -5.05
CA ASP A 124 -3.10 -5.71 -6.31
C ASP A 124 -2.17 -6.93 -6.46
N LYS A 125 -2.12 -7.53 -7.65
CA LYS A 125 -1.31 -8.72 -7.92
C LYS A 125 0.20 -8.50 -7.72
N GLY A 126 0.68 -7.26 -7.86
CA GLY A 126 2.08 -6.88 -7.69
C GLY A 126 2.41 -6.38 -6.29
N PHE A 127 1.41 -5.93 -5.52
CA PHE A 127 1.61 -5.30 -4.22
C PHE A 127 0.76 -5.93 -3.11
N ALA A 128 1.42 -6.70 -2.23
CA ALA A 128 0.79 -7.39 -1.11
C ALA A 128 0.79 -6.54 0.17
N GLY A 129 -0.26 -6.70 0.99
CA GLY A 129 -0.35 -6.06 2.30
C GLY A 129 0.30 -6.92 3.38
N VAL A 130 0.89 -6.29 4.39
CA VAL A 130 1.44 -6.97 5.57
C VAL A 130 0.75 -6.47 6.83
N MET A 131 0.17 -7.40 7.58
CA MET A 131 -0.40 -7.16 8.89
C MET A 131 0.62 -7.52 9.95
N ALA A 132 1.07 -6.51 10.70
CA ALA A 132 1.94 -6.72 11.85
C ALA A 132 1.08 -7.07 13.07
N PRO A 133 1.58 -7.92 13.99
CA PRO A 133 0.90 -8.13 15.27
C PRO A 133 0.75 -6.81 16.03
N ASP A 134 -0.27 -6.75 16.88
CA ASP A 134 -0.60 -5.59 17.74
C ASP A 134 -1.03 -4.30 17.01
N LEU A 135 -1.16 -4.35 15.67
CA LEU A 135 -1.80 -3.31 14.87
C LEU A 135 -3.21 -3.71 14.44
N THR A 136 -4.08 -2.71 14.28
CA THR A 136 -5.41 -2.91 13.71
C THR A 136 -5.38 -2.63 12.22
N HIS A 137 -6.06 -3.49 11.45
CA HIS A 137 -6.10 -3.42 10.00
C HIS A 137 -7.54 -3.51 9.52
N SER A 138 -7.86 -2.85 8.42
CA SER A 138 -9.13 -3.09 7.71
C SER A 138 -8.90 -3.44 6.25
N LEU A 139 -9.75 -4.33 5.75
CA LEU A 139 -9.78 -4.78 4.37
C LEU A 139 -11.14 -4.45 3.76
N SER A 140 -11.14 -3.74 2.64
CA SER A 140 -12.36 -3.42 1.89
C SER A 140 -12.14 -3.68 0.40
N PRO A 141 -13.10 -4.30 -0.31
CA PRO A 141 -13.04 -4.40 -1.76
C PRO A 141 -12.97 -3.01 -2.37
N ALA A 142 -12.07 -2.79 -3.33
CA ALA A 142 -12.05 -1.55 -4.09
C ALA A 142 -13.18 -1.55 -5.15
N MET A 143 -12.95 -0.88 -6.28
CA MET A 143 -13.84 -0.97 -7.43
C MET A 143 -13.69 -2.32 -8.16
N GLY A 144 -14.83 -2.98 -8.40
CA GLY A 144 -14.89 -4.26 -9.12
C GLY A 144 -14.85 -5.49 -8.20
N ASP A 145 -14.66 -6.65 -8.83
CA ASP A 145 -14.42 -7.92 -8.16
C ASP A 145 -12.97 -7.99 -7.65
N VAL A 146 -12.77 -8.80 -6.62
CA VAL A 146 -11.45 -9.06 -6.03
C VAL A 146 -11.35 -10.53 -5.67
N GLN A 147 -10.16 -11.11 -5.85
CA GLN A 147 -9.81 -12.43 -5.35
C GLN A 147 -8.51 -12.31 -4.58
N PHE A 148 -8.49 -12.73 -3.32
CA PHE A 148 -7.31 -12.65 -2.48
C PHE A 148 -7.30 -13.75 -1.43
N TYR A 149 -6.15 -13.98 -0.81
CA TYR A 149 -6.00 -14.90 0.31
C TYR A 149 -5.03 -14.31 1.34
N ILE A 150 -4.97 -14.92 2.51
CA ILE A 150 -4.14 -14.47 3.62
C ILE A 150 -3.19 -15.61 4.02
N GLU A 151 -1.91 -15.29 4.06
CA GLU A 151 -0.83 -16.14 4.58
C GLU A 151 -0.52 -15.70 6.01
N TYR A 152 -0.49 -16.62 6.97
CA TYR A 152 -0.13 -16.34 8.37
C TYR A 152 1.24 -16.92 8.71
N TYR A 153 2.04 -16.15 9.45
CA TYR A 153 3.41 -16.46 9.77
C TYR A 153 3.67 -16.33 11.28
N SER A 154 4.46 -17.27 11.82
CA SER A 154 4.95 -17.20 13.21
C SER A 154 6.42 -17.60 13.28
N ALA A 155 7.08 -17.24 14.39
CA ALA A 155 8.45 -17.68 14.69
C ALA A 155 8.53 -19.18 15.00
#